data_AF-A0A2V6K9R3-F1
#
_entry.id   AF-A0A2V6K9R3-F1
#
_cell.length_a   1.000
_cell.length_b   1.000
_cell.length_c   1.000
_cell.angle_alpha   90.00
_cell.angle_beta   90.00
_cell.angle_gamma   90.00
#
_symmetry.space_group_name_H-M   'P 1'
#
loop_
_entity.id
_entity.type
_entity.pdbx_description
1 polymer ?
#
loop_
_entity_poly.entity_id
_entity_poly.type
_entity_poly.pdbx_seq_one_letter_code
_entity_poly.pdbx_strand_id
1 'polypeptide(L)'
;MYGRMFMFGEDMLMLHGAIFPRYTNVSTRRGDDRIDAPNWIMAMYSHPINENMQLGGRLMMSLDPLTEGGRGYPLLFQSGESWHDQPLHDRQHPHDLFDELSISYSQKFDVDLSTYFYFGYPGEPALGPPTFMHRLSAMDDPDAPLGHHWQDSTHVTFGVATAGVQWRNVKIEGSSFTGREPDENRHDFDRPRFDSFSGRLSWNPTQNRSTRARGETASHDRVSDLQSATWSGF
;
A
#
# COMPACT_ATOMS: atom_id res chain seq x y z
N MET A 1 -16.75 1.83 -4.89
CA MET A 1 -15.59 2.76 -4.80
C MET A 1 -15.90 4.07 -5.55
N TYR A 2 -15.56 5.24 -5.01
CA TYR A 2 -15.83 6.54 -5.64
C TYR A 2 -14.58 7.42 -5.67
N GLY A 3 -14.44 8.25 -6.70
CA GLY A 3 -13.31 9.19 -6.83
C GLY A 3 -13.76 10.52 -7.42
N ARG A 4 -13.18 11.62 -6.95
CA ARG A 4 -13.44 12.97 -7.45
C ARG A 4 -12.15 13.77 -7.51
N MET A 5 -11.90 14.35 -8.67
CA MET A 5 -10.78 15.25 -8.92
C MET A 5 -11.23 16.70 -8.84
N PHE A 6 -10.42 17.54 -8.20
CA PHE A 6 -10.57 18.96 -8.07
C PHE A 6 -9.32 19.64 -8.59
N MET A 7 -9.49 20.72 -9.35
CA MET A 7 -8.40 21.53 -9.89
C MET A 7 -8.43 22.90 -9.21
N PHE A 8 -7.29 23.36 -8.71
CA PHE A 8 -7.12 24.68 -8.11
C PHE A 8 -5.98 25.41 -8.84
N GLY A 9 -6.30 26.00 -9.99
CA GLY A 9 -5.26 26.49 -10.89
C GLY A 9 -4.47 25.32 -11.47
N GLU A 10 -3.16 25.28 -11.20
CA GLU A 10 -2.27 24.20 -11.63
C GLU A 10 -2.25 23.01 -10.64
N ASP A 11 -2.77 23.20 -9.44
CA ASP A 11 -2.86 22.15 -8.43
C ASP A 11 -3.99 21.17 -8.72
N MET A 12 -3.76 19.90 -8.41
CA MET A 12 -4.75 18.84 -8.47
C MET A 12 -4.91 18.18 -7.10
N LEU A 13 -6.15 18.03 -6.65
CA LEU A 13 -6.51 17.19 -5.52
C LEU A 13 -7.50 16.12 -5.98
N MET A 14 -7.18 14.86 -5.75
CA MET A 14 -8.08 13.74 -5.98
C MET A 14 -8.46 13.12 -4.64
N LEU A 15 -9.75 13.06 -4.37
CA LEU A 15 -10.31 12.29 -3.26
C LEU A 15 -10.84 10.97 -3.78
N HIS A 16 -10.56 9.89 -3.08
CA HIS A 16 -10.94 8.53 -3.47
C HIS A 16 -11.30 7.73 -2.22
N GLY A 17 -12.31 6.87 -2.27
CA GLY A 17 -12.66 6.10 -1.07
C GLY A 17 -13.77 5.09 -1.30
N ALA A 18 -13.96 4.25 -0.31
CA ALA A 18 -15.04 3.27 -0.24
C ALA A 18 -15.43 2.97 1.22
N ILE A 19 -16.65 2.51 1.39
CA ILE A 19 -17.18 1.95 2.64
C ILE A 19 -18.14 0.83 2.26
N PHE A 20 -18.04 -0.29 2.95
CA PHE A 20 -18.83 -1.50 2.64
C PHE A 20 -19.61 -2.01 3.86
N PRO A 21 -20.71 -1.35 4.28
CA PRO A 21 -21.53 -1.83 5.38
C PRO A 21 -22.17 -3.17 5.02
N ARG A 22 -21.96 -4.19 5.84
CA ARG A 22 -22.44 -5.54 5.57
C ARG A 22 -22.68 -6.34 6.85
N TYR A 23 -23.34 -7.49 6.67
CA TYR A 23 -23.42 -8.55 7.67
C TYR A 23 -22.77 -9.80 7.07
N THR A 24 -21.75 -10.30 7.76
CA THR A 24 -20.98 -11.48 7.39
C THR A 24 -21.41 -12.64 8.28
N ASN A 25 -21.68 -13.82 7.70
CA ASN A 25 -21.95 -15.03 8.46
C ASN A 25 -21.18 -16.21 7.86
N VAL A 26 -20.09 -16.59 8.54
CA VAL A 26 -19.26 -17.73 8.15
C VAL A 26 -19.64 -18.94 8.99
N SER A 27 -20.64 -19.69 8.55
CA SER A 27 -21.20 -20.85 9.26
C SER A 27 -20.29 -22.10 9.27
N THR A 28 -19.09 -22.01 9.87
CA THR A 28 -18.15 -23.12 10.05
C THR A 28 -17.57 -23.13 11.47
N ARG A 29 -16.88 -24.21 11.86
CA ARG A 29 -16.22 -24.29 13.20
C ARG A 29 -15.14 -23.23 13.44
N ARG A 30 -14.56 -22.69 12.36
CA ARG A 30 -13.50 -21.67 12.38
C ARG A 30 -14.04 -20.27 12.05
N GLY A 31 -15.29 -20.18 11.60
CA GLY A 31 -15.91 -18.93 11.21
C GLY A 31 -16.58 -18.22 12.37
N ASP A 32 -17.14 -17.06 12.07
CA ASP A 32 -17.83 -16.18 13.02
C ASP A 32 -18.84 -15.33 12.22
N ASP A 33 -19.70 -14.59 12.92
CA ASP A 33 -20.64 -13.67 12.30
C ASP A 33 -20.50 -12.25 12.84
N ARG A 34 -20.73 -11.25 11.98
CA ARG A 34 -20.45 -9.86 12.31
C ARG A 34 -21.21 -8.87 11.44
N ILE A 35 -21.59 -7.73 12.02
CA ILE A 35 -21.87 -6.51 11.26
C ILE A 35 -20.56 -5.70 11.22
N ASP A 36 -20.11 -5.40 10.01
CA ASP A 36 -18.86 -4.71 9.76
C ASP A 36 -19.01 -3.72 8.60
N ALA A 37 -18.04 -2.82 8.47
CA ALA A 37 -18.01 -1.82 7.42
C ALA A 37 -16.56 -1.45 7.03
N PRO A 38 -15.80 -2.37 6.40
CA PRO A 38 -14.46 -2.07 5.90
C PRO A 38 -14.48 -0.80 5.05
N ASN A 39 -13.54 0.10 5.33
CA ASN A 39 -13.55 1.42 4.73
C ASN A 39 -12.15 2.03 4.62
N TRP A 40 -12.03 2.97 3.70
CA TRP A 40 -10.84 3.79 3.53
C TRP A 40 -11.16 5.05 2.74
N ILE A 41 -10.38 6.10 2.98
CA ILE A 41 -10.38 7.33 2.22
C ILE A 41 -8.94 7.71 1.90
N MET A 42 -8.72 8.15 0.67
CA MET A 42 -7.44 8.58 0.14
C MET A 42 -7.58 9.98 -0.47
N ALA A 43 -6.60 10.83 -0.17
CA ALA A 43 -6.40 12.13 -0.80
C ALA A 43 -5.03 12.13 -1.50
N MET A 44 -5.01 12.53 -2.77
CA MET A 44 -3.80 12.68 -3.57
C MET A 44 -3.70 14.12 -4.05
N TYR A 45 -2.68 14.83 -3.60
CA TYR A 45 -2.37 16.19 -3.99
C TYR A 45 -1.19 16.19 -4.97
N SER A 46 -1.23 17.06 -5.97
CA SER A 46 -0.16 17.27 -6.93
C SER A 46 -0.01 18.77 -7.23
N HIS A 47 1.21 19.26 -7.11
CA HIS A 47 1.58 20.64 -7.40
C HIS A 47 2.77 20.67 -8.39
N PRO A 48 2.58 21.16 -9.62
CA PRO A 48 3.71 21.43 -10.50
C PRO A 48 4.47 22.67 -9.99
N ILE A 49 5.76 22.51 -9.69
CA ILE A 49 6.63 23.62 -9.27
C ILE A 49 7.06 24.43 -10.50
N ASN A 50 7.30 23.74 -11.61
CA ASN A 50 7.57 24.29 -12.94
C ASN A 50 7.38 23.18 -13.99
N GLU A 51 7.72 23.45 -15.24
CA GLU A 51 7.58 22.50 -16.37
C GLU A 51 8.29 21.16 -16.16
N ASN A 52 9.33 21.11 -15.31
CA ASN A 52 10.18 19.94 -15.09
C ASN A 52 10.06 19.34 -13.69
N MET A 53 9.39 20.00 -12.74
CA MET A 53 9.38 19.60 -11.33
C MET A 53 7.96 19.51 -10.79
N GLN A 54 7.68 18.46 -10.01
CA GLN A 54 6.36 18.24 -9.41
C GLN A 54 6.52 17.73 -7.98
N LEU A 55 5.74 18.31 -7.07
CA LEU A 55 5.53 17.85 -5.71
C LEU A 55 4.22 17.05 -5.66
N GLY A 56 4.22 15.93 -4.95
CA GLY A 56 3.03 15.14 -4.66
C GLY A 56 2.88 14.90 -3.17
N GLY A 57 1.64 14.85 -2.69
CA GLY A 57 1.31 14.43 -1.34
C GLY A 57 0.21 13.37 -1.37
N ARG A 58 0.29 12.36 -0.51
CA ARG A 58 -0.78 11.36 -0.36
C ARG A 58 -1.11 11.18 1.11
N LEU A 59 -2.40 11.00 1.36
CA LEU A 59 -2.95 10.64 2.65
C LEU A 59 -3.92 9.49 2.43
N MET A 60 -3.81 8.42 3.20
CA MET A 60 -4.81 7.38 3.31
C MET A 60 -5.16 7.18 4.77
N MET A 61 -6.45 7.09 5.06
CA MET A 61 -6.99 6.90 6.39
C MET A 61 -8.11 5.88 6.37
N SER A 62 -8.28 5.16 7.48
CA SER A 62 -9.38 4.25 7.71
C SER A 62 -10.11 4.53 9.03
N LEU A 63 -11.42 4.31 9.03
CA LEU A 63 -12.25 4.25 10.24
C LEU A 63 -12.49 2.81 10.71
N ASP A 64 -11.77 1.83 10.15
CA ASP A 64 -11.78 0.43 10.60
C ASP A 64 -11.57 0.27 12.12
N PRO A 65 -10.74 1.08 12.81
CA PRO A 65 -10.64 0.99 14.28
C PRO A 65 -11.98 1.21 14.99
N LEU A 66 -12.91 1.96 14.38
CA LEU A 66 -14.25 2.23 14.91
C LEU A 66 -15.28 1.19 14.43
N THR A 67 -15.22 0.74 13.19
CA THR A 67 -16.22 -0.18 12.60
C THR A 67 -15.91 -1.65 12.88
N GLU A 68 -14.63 -2.01 12.84
CA GLU A 68 -14.13 -3.38 12.97
C GLU A 68 -13.63 -3.69 14.38
N GLY A 69 -13.13 -2.67 15.09
CA GLY A 69 -12.42 -2.84 16.35
C GLY A 69 -11.17 -3.73 16.21
N GLY A 70 -10.47 -3.98 17.31
CA GLY A 70 -9.14 -4.61 17.24
C GLY A 70 -9.08 -6.03 16.68
N ARG A 71 -10.13 -6.83 16.87
CA ARG A 71 -10.18 -8.23 16.37
C ARG A 71 -10.55 -8.32 14.88
N GLY A 72 -10.92 -7.20 14.25
CA GLY A 72 -11.31 -7.16 12.84
C GLY A 72 -12.59 -7.95 12.51
N TYR A 73 -12.70 -8.39 11.25
CA TYR A 73 -13.86 -9.13 10.74
C TYR A 73 -13.53 -10.57 10.33
N PRO A 74 -14.52 -11.49 10.34
CA PRO A 74 -14.31 -12.89 10.00
C PRO A 74 -13.99 -13.05 8.51
N LEU A 75 -12.86 -13.68 8.18
CA LEU A 75 -12.46 -13.98 6.81
C LEU A 75 -11.56 -15.22 6.80
N LEU A 76 -12.12 -16.37 6.42
CA LEU A 76 -11.42 -17.66 6.53
C LEU A 76 -10.11 -17.67 5.75
N PHE A 77 -9.12 -18.37 6.30
CA PHE A 77 -7.76 -18.52 5.75
C PHE A 77 -6.91 -17.24 5.74
N GLN A 78 -7.44 -16.10 6.19
CA GLN A 78 -6.59 -14.94 6.46
C GLN A 78 -5.71 -15.18 7.68
N SER A 79 -4.52 -14.59 7.61
CA SER A 79 -3.51 -14.56 8.64
C SER A 79 -2.72 -13.27 8.51
N GLY A 80 -2.38 -12.64 9.62
CA GLY A 80 -1.61 -11.39 9.62
C GLY A 80 -1.84 -10.63 10.91
N GLU A 81 -0.86 -9.82 11.30
CA GLU A 81 -0.92 -8.99 12.51
C GLU A 81 -1.39 -9.70 13.80
N SER A 82 -1.68 -8.93 14.85
CA SER A 82 -2.10 -9.45 16.15
C SER A 82 -3.24 -8.66 16.78
N TRP A 83 -3.90 -9.29 17.74
CA TRP A 83 -4.83 -8.65 18.66
C TRP A 83 -4.68 -9.25 20.06
N HIS A 84 -4.41 -8.41 21.07
CA HIS A 84 -4.02 -8.82 22.42
C HIS A 84 -2.82 -9.79 22.41
N ASP A 85 -1.77 -9.45 21.65
CA ASP A 85 -0.55 -10.25 21.47
C ASP A 85 -0.79 -11.66 20.89
N GLN A 86 -1.96 -11.92 20.31
CA GLN A 86 -2.28 -13.18 19.64
C GLN A 86 -2.37 -12.95 18.13
N PRO A 87 -1.69 -13.76 17.29
CA PRO A 87 -1.83 -13.68 15.85
C PRO A 87 -3.29 -13.83 15.42
N LEU A 88 -3.75 -12.99 14.49
CA LEU A 88 -5.07 -13.17 13.92
C LEU A 88 -5.04 -14.31 12.89
N HIS A 89 -6.10 -15.11 12.93
CA HIS A 89 -6.29 -16.24 12.05
C HIS A 89 -7.79 -16.38 11.75
N ASP A 90 -8.12 -16.68 10.49
CA ASP A 90 -9.50 -16.65 9.96
C ASP A 90 -10.21 -15.30 10.13
N ARG A 91 -9.41 -14.24 10.24
CA ARG A 91 -9.86 -12.87 10.44
C ARG A 91 -8.95 -11.92 9.68
N GLN A 92 -9.53 -10.90 9.10
CA GLN A 92 -8.80 -9.75 8.58
C GLN A 92 -8.67 -8.72 9.70
N HIS A 93 -7.47 -8.18 9.92
CA HIS A 93 -7.24 -7.11 10.88
C HIS A 93 -7.83 -5.77 10.37
N PRO A 94 -8.16 -4.83 11.27
CA PRO A 94 -8.49 -3.47 10.86
C PRO A 94 -7.25 -2.76 10.31
N HIS A 95 -7.45 -1.85 9.38
CA HIS A 95 -6.43 -0.86 9.05
C HIS A 95 -6.16 0.10 10.22
N ASP A 96 -5.00 0.76 10.20
CA ASP A 96 -4.71 1.83 11.14
C ASP A 96 -5.50 3.09 10.74
N LEU A 97 -5.66 4.03 11.66
CA LEU A 97 -6.31 5.30 11.35
C LEU A 97 -5.59 6.05 10.21
N PHE A 98 -4.27 5.88 10.11
CA PHE A 98 -3.43 6.41 9.04
C PHE A 98 -2.71 5.25 8.36
N ASP A 99 -3.06 4.98 7.11
CA ASP A 99 -2.49 3.89 6.30
C ASP A 99 -1.43 4.41 5.32
N GLU A 100 -1.52 5.69 4.93
CA GLU A 100 -0.48 6.35 4.16
C GLU A 100 -0.40 7.84 4.56
N LEU A 101 0.81 8.34 4.79
CA LEU A 101 1.10 9.77 4.83
C LEU A 101 2.44 9.97 4.13
N SER A 102 2.39 10.45 2.90
CA SER A 102 3.58 10.50 2.05
C SER A 102 3.73 11.79 1.28
N ILE A 103 4.98 12.09 0.98
CA ILE A 103 5.40 13.19 0.11
C ILE A 103 6.30 12.63 -0.98
N SER A 104 6.16 13.17 -2.19
CA SER A 104 7.02 12.83 -3.31
C SER A 104 7.47 14.08 -4.04
N TYR A 105 8.65 13.98 -4.62
CA TYR A 105 9.21 14.99 -5.50
C TYR A 105 9.73 14.30 -6.75
N SER A 106 9.40 14.84 -7.92
CA SER A 106 9.90 14.33 -9.19
C SER A 106 10.48 15.43 -10.05
N GLN A 107 11.51 15.10 -10.81
CA GLN A 107 12.21 16.02 -11.69
C GLN A 107 12.54 15.37 -13.03
N LYS A 108 12.24 16.07 -14.12
CA LYS A 108 12.62 15.72 -15.49
C LYS A 108 13.87 16.50 -15.93
N PHE A 109 14.64 15.89 -16.82
CA PHE A 109 15.87 16.42 -17.40
C PHE A 109 15.87 16.21 -18.93
N ASP A 110 16.70 16.98 -19.66
CA ASP A 110 16.68 17.08 -21.13
C ASP A 110 17.02 15.79 -21.90
N VAL A 111 17.58 14.76 -21.24
CA VAL A 111 18.14 13.55 -21.87
C VAL A 111 17.24 12.30 -21.69
N ASP A 112 15.93 12.48 -21.77
CA ASP A 112 14.92 11.45 -21.46
C ASP A 112 15.13 10.82 -20.07
N LEU A 113 15.64 11.63 -19.14
CA LEU A 113 15.97 11.23 -17.79
C LEU A 113 15.00 11.89 -16.83
N SER A 114 14.52 11.14 -15.85
CA SER A 114 13.79 11.68 -14.72
C SER A 114 14.16 10.94 -13.44
N THR A 115 14.05 11.65 -12.33
CA THR A 115 14.23 11.10 -10.99
C THR A 115 13.01 11.37 -10.15
N TYR A 116 12.81 10.54 -9.13
CA TYR A 116 11.84 10.83 -8.09
C TYR A 116 12.34 10.37 -6.73
N PHE A 117 11.85 11.05 -5.71
CA PHE A 117 12.02 10.70 -4.30
C PHE A 117 10.64 10.60 -3.67
N TYR A 118 10.47 9.64 -2.78
CA TYR A 118 9.25 9.39 -2.03
C TYR A 118 9.61 9.11 -0.58
N PHE A 119 8.86 9.71 0.34
CA PHE A 119 8.96 9.43 1.76
C PHE A 119 7.56 9.21 2.31
N GLY A 120 7.36 8.09 3.00
CA GLY A 120 6.10 7.72 3.62
C GLY A 120 6.28 7.38 5.09
N TYR A 121 5.36 7.83 5.94
CA TYR A 121 5.29 7.48 7.35
C TYR A 121 3.84 7.54 7.82
N PRO A 122 3.00 6.53 7.54
CA PRO A 122 3.30 5.28 6.80
C PRO A 122 3.29 5.44 5.27
N GLY A 123 3.72 4.42 4.53
CA GLY A 123 3.66 4.39 3.07
C GLY A 123 4.11 3.08 2.43
N GLU A 124 4.23 3.08 1.10
CA GLU A 124 4.46 1.87 0.28
C GLU A 124 5.88 1.84 -0.31
N PRO A 125 6.73 0.84 0.01
CA PRO A 125 8.04 0.69 -0.61
C PRO A 125 7.93 0.16 -2.04
N ALA A 126 8.99 0.36 -2.85
CA ALA A 126 9.11 -0.20 -4.19
C ALA A 126 9.35 -1.72 -4.16
N LEU A 127 8.38 -2.48 -3.67
CA LEU A 127 8.47 -3.91 -3.45
C LEU A 127 7.24 -4.64 -3.97
N GLY A 128 6.08 -4.40 -3.35
CA GLY A 128 4.83 -5.08 -3.68
C GLY A 128 4.24 -4.67 -5.04
N PRO A 129 3.24 -5.43 -5.53
CA PRO A 129 2.24 -4.87 -6.41
C PRO A 129 1.46 -3.76 -5.68
N PRO A 130 0.81 -2.84 -6.39
CA PRO A 130 -0.11 -1.88 -5.76
C PRO A 130 -1.12 -2.60 -4.89
N THR A 131 -1.42 -2.07 -3.70
CA THR A 131 -2.39 -2.64 -2.76
C THR A 131 -3.69 -3.03 -3.45
N PHE A 132 -4.25 -4.19 -3.08
CA PHE A 132 -5.46 -4.73 -3.71
C PHE A 132 -6.60 -3.72 -3.79
N MET A 133 -6.76 -2.87 -2.77
CA MET A 133 -7.79 -1.83 -2.72
C MET A 133 -7.75 -0.86 -3.90
N HIS A 134 -6.60 -0.67 -4.55
CA HIS A 134 -6.47 0.22 -5.71
C HIS A 134 -6.63 -0.49 -7.06
N ARG A 135 -6.90 -1.80 -7.05
CA ARG A 135 -7.06 -2.60 -8.27
C ARG A 135 -8.52 -2.53 -8.73
N LEU A 136 -8.74 -2.34 -10.02
CA LEU A 136 -10.09 -2.34 -10.62
C LEU A 136 -10.87 -3.62 -10.31
N SER A 137 -10.18 -4.76 -10.15
CA SER A 137 -10.81 -6.03 -9.78
C SER A 137 -11.40 -6.05 -8.36
N ALA A 138 -10.98 -5.14 -7.48
CA ALA A 138 -11.46 -5.03 -6.10
C ALA A 138 -12.50 -3.91 -5.90
N MET A 139 -12.96 -3.26 -6.99
CA MET A 139 -13.78 -2.05 -6.91
C MET A 139 -15.08 -2.23 -6.10
N ASP A 140 -15.65 -3.42 -6.19
CA ASP A 140 -16.90 -3.84 -5.54
C ASP A 140 -16.68 -5.07 -4.63
N ASP A 141 -15.44 -5.39 -4.30
CA ASP A 141 -15.10 -6.49 -3.39
C ASP A 141 -14.83 -5.94 -1.98
N PRO A 142 -15.70 -6.25 -0.99
CA PRO A 142 -15.51 -5.79 0.38
C PRO A 142 -14.43 -6.58 1.14
N ASP A 143 -13.92 -7.69 0.59
CA ASP A 143 -12.96 -8.56 1.27
C ASP A 143 -11.53 -8.39 0.75
N ALA A 144 -10.58 -8.53 1.67
CA ALA A 144 -9.17 -8.61 1.31
C ALA A 144 -8.90 -9.97 0.62
N PRO A 145 -8.16 -10.01 -0.49
CA PRO A 145 -7.79 -11.26 -1.12
C PRO A 145 -6.85 -12.05 -0.19
N LEU A 146 -6.89 -13.39 -0.27
CA LEU A 146 -6.03 -14.26 0.56
C LEU A 146 -4.53 -13.95 0.43
N GLY A 147 -4.10 -13.43 -0.72
CA GLY A 147 -2.71 -13.06 -0.96
C GLY A 147 -2.29 -11.73 -0.34
N HIS A 148 -3.19 -11.00 0.33
CA HIS A 148 -2.92 -9.64 0.80
C HIS A 148 -1.66 -9.56 1.68
N HIS A 149 -1.67 -10.33 2.77
CA HIS A 149 -0.56 -10.38 3.71
C HIS A 149 0.76 -10.92 3.13
N TRP A 150 0.67 -11.62 2.00
CA TRP A 150 1.78 -12.32 1.36
C TRP A 150 2.38 -11.55 0.19
N GLN A 151 1.66 -10.57 -0.36
CA GLN A 151 2.04 -9.89 -1.60
C GLN A 151 2.15 -8.38 -1.43
N ASP A 152 1.25 -7.75 -0.67
CA ASP A 152 1.13 -6.30 -0.57
C ASP A 152 0.92 -5.79 0.88
N SER A 153 1.26 -6.58 1.90
CA SER A 153 1.26 -6.15 3.32
C SER A 153 2.11 -4.90 3.59
N THR A 154 3.23 -4.75 2.88
CA THR A 154 4.17 -3.61 3.06
C THR A 154 3.59 -2.23 2.72
N HIS A 155 2.34 -2.12 2.28
CA HIS A 155 1.76 -0.85 1.85
C HIS A 155 1.43 0.13 2.98
N VAL A 156 1.31 -0.36 4.23
CA VAL A 156 1.07 0.43 5.45
C VAL A 156 2.32 0.54 6.32
N THR A 157 3.51 0.37 5.73
CA THR A 157 4.73 0.36 6.51
C THR A 157 5.08 1.74 7.07
N PHE A 158 5.27 1.80 8.39
CA PHE A 158 5.75 2.99 9.08
C PHE A 158 7.25 3.22 8.85
N GLY A 159 7.54 4.09 7.89
CA GLY A 159 8.89 4.53 7.55
C GLY A 159 9.34 3.87 6.26
N VAL A 160 9.20 4.63 5.18
CA VAL A 160 9.61 4.26 3.83
C VAL A 160 10.32 5.44 3.20
N ALA A 161 11.49 5.19 2.62
CA ALA A 161 12.19 6.13 1.78
C ALA A 161 12.54 5.43 0.47
N THR A 162 12.06 5.98 -0.64
CA THR A 162 12.27 5.43 -1.98
C THR A 162 12.89 6.48 -2.88
N ALA A 163 13.88 6.06 -3.66
CA ALA A 163 14.43 6.85 -4.75
C ALA A 163 14.35 6.05 -6.04
N GLY A 164 14.11 6.72 -7.15
CA GLY A 164 14.13 6.08 -8.45
C GLY A 164 14.62 6.98 -9.56
N VAL A 165 15.12 6.33 -10.59
CA VAL A 165 15.60 6.93 -11.83
C VAL A 165 14.97 6.23 -13.01
N GLN A 166 14.48 7.01 -13.97
CA GLN A 166 13.95 6.53 -15.23
C GLN A 166 14.80 7.14 -16.34
N TRP A 167 15.40 6.29 -17.16
CA TRP A 167 16.07 6.70 -18.39
C TRP A 167 15.41 6.01 -19.57
N ARG A 168 14.80 6.80 -20.47
CA ARG A 168 14.04 6.30 -21.62
C ARG A 168 13.00 5.26 -21.17
N ASN A 169 13.22 3.99 -21.47
CA ASN A 169 12.33 2.86 -21.20
C ASN A 169 12.76 1.98 -20.02
N VAL A 170 13.80 2.38 -19.26
CA VAL A 170 14.28 1.64 -18.07
C VAL A 170 14.05 2.46 -16.81
N LYS A 171 13.38 1.86 -15.82
CA LYS A 171 13.18 2.41 -14.47
C LYS A 171 13.91 1.55 -13.44
N ILE A 172 14.67 2.19 -12.55
CA ILE A 172 15.26 1.55 -11.38
C ILE A 172 14.76 2.30 -10.15
N GLU A 173 14.32 1.54 -9.15
CA GLU A 173 13.79 2.04 -7.89
C GLU A 173 14.43 1.26 -6.75
N GLY A 174 14.77 1.95 -5.66
CA GLY A 174 15.29 1.36 -4.44
C GLY A 174 14.60 1.96 -3.22
N SER A 175 14.28 1.13 -2.23
CA SER A 175 13.64 1.56 -0.99
C SER A 175 14.39 1.08 0.23
N SER A 176 14.41 1.91 1.27
CA SER A 176 14.69 1.51 2.64
C SER A 176 13.40 1.66 3.45
N PHE A 177 13.04 0.64 4.21
CA PHE A 177 11.77 0.58 4.92
C PHE A 177 11.84 -0.24 6.20
N THR A 178 10.79 -0.15 7.01
CA THR A 178 10.58 -0.96 8.23
C THR A 178 9.95 -2.31 7.83
N GLY A 179 10.72 -3.40 7.83
CA GLY A 179 10.22 -4.70 7.33
C GLY A 179 9.38 -5.46 8.34
N ARG A 180 8.20 -4.95 8.69
CA ARG A 180 7.18 -5.61 9.52
C ARG A 180 5.85 -4.90 9.36
N GLU A 181 4.76 -5.64 9.60
CA GLU A 181 3.42 -5.05 9.73
C GLU A 181 3.33 -4.16 10.98
N PRO A 182 2.42 -3.18 11.01
CA PRO A 182 2.14 -2.38 12.20
C PRO A 182 1.75 -3.23 13.41
N ASP A 183 1.87 -2.64 14.61
CA ASP A 183 1.38 -3.27 15.82
C ASP A 183 -0.16 -3.16 15.96
N GLU A 184 -0.71 -3.64 17.08
CA GLU A 184 -2.16 -3.70 17.27
C GLU A 184 -2.81 -2.36 17.69
N ASN A 185 -2.01 -1.31 17.92
CA ASN A 185 -2.47 0.02 18.30
C ASN A 185 -2.84 0.85 17.06
N ARG A 186 -4.12 0.93 16.78
CA ARG A 186 -4.62 1.45 15.48
C ARG A 186 -4.66 2.96 15.33
N HIS A 187 -4.05 3.70 16.25
CA HIS A 187 -4.27 5.16 16.37
C HIS A 187 -2.98 5.97 16.45
N ASP A 188 -1.85 5.33 16.73
CA ASP A 188 -0.54 5.98 16.80
C ASP A 188 0.28 5.70 15.54
N PHE A 189 1.54 6.14 15.59
CA PHE A 189 2.49 5.95 14.50
C PHE A 189 3.61 5.06 15.02
N ASP A 190 3.74 3.89 14.41
CA ASP A 190 4.78 2.94 14.79
C ASP A 190 6.18 3.52 14.59
N ARG A 191 7.15 2.99 15.33
CA ARG A 191 8.53 3.47 15.25
C ARG A 191 9.18 3.07 13.92
N PRO A 192 9.66 4.03 13.10
CA PRO A 192 10.34 3.71 11.86
C PRO A 192 11.74 3.15 12.15
N ARG A 193 12.07 2.01 11.55
CA ARG A 193 13.33 1.29 11.78
C ARG A 193 14.29 1.31 10.59
N PHE A 194 13.77 1.42 9.36
CA PHE A 194 14.59 1.41 8.13
C PHE A 194 15.61 0.24 8.09
N ASP A 195 15.15 -0.93 8.50
CA ASP A 195 15.98 -2.13 8.68
C ASP A 195 15.92 -3.10 7.49
N SER A 196 15.13 -2.76 6.48
CA SER A 196 14.84 -3.59 5.32
C SER A 196 14.99 -2.80 4.03
N PHE A 197 15.31 -3.49 2.94
CA PHE A 197 15.63 -2.87 1.65
C PHE A 197 14.96 -3.62 0.50
N SER A 198 14.53 -2.88 -0.52
CA SER A 198 14.01 -3.47 -1.76
C SER A 198 14.55 -2.74 -2.99
N GLY A 199 14.54 -3.46 -4.12
CA GLY A 199 14.86 -2.92 -5.43
C GLY A 199 13.88 -3.41 -6.49
N ARG A 200 13.55 -2.53 -7.44
CA ARG A 200 12.67 -2.84 -8.57
C ARG A 200 13.25 -2.30 -9.86
N LEU A 201 13.31 -3.17 -10.88
CA LEU A 201 13.69 -2.84 -12.25
C LEU A 201 12.47 -3.02 -13.13
N SER A 202 12.12 -1.99 -13.91
CA SER A 202 11.10 -2.08 -14.97
C SER A 202 11.72 -1.73 -16.31
N TRP A 203 11.44 -2.53 -17.34
CA TRP A 203 11.92 -2.33 -18.70
C TRP A 203 10.79 -2.46 -19.71
N ASN A 204 10.54 -1.39 -20.45
CA ASN A 204 9.44 -1.31 -21.42
C ASN A 204 9.99 -1.10 -22.85
N PRO A 205 10.60 -2.11 -23.49
CA PRO A 205 11.31 -1.95 -24.76
C PRO A 205 10.46 -1.41 -25.91
N THR A 206 9.15 -1.67 -25.87
CA THR A 206 8.18 -1.20 -26.85
C THR A 206 6.87 -0.83 -26.13
N GLN A 207 5.93 -0.20 -26.83
CA GLN A 207 4.62 0.15 -26.27
C GLN A 207 3.82 -1.07 -25.77
N ASN A 208 4.08 -2.26 -26.31
CA ASN A 208 3.30 -3.47 -26.02
C ASN A 208 4.10 -4.54 -25.26
N ARG A 209 5.29 -4.21 -24.73
CA ARG A 209 6.12 -5.17 -23.99
C ARG A 209 6.67 -4.52 -22.74
N SER A 210 6.45 -5.18 -21.60
CA SER A 210 6.95 -4.76 -20.30
C SER A 210 7.49 -5.95 -19.53
N THR A 211 8.65 -5.78 -18.90
CA THR A 211 9.22 -6.75 -17.95
C THR A 211 9.53 -6.03 -16.65
N ARG A 212 9.23 -6.67 -15.52
CA ARG A 212 9.56 -6.17 -14.19
C ARG A 212 10.22 -7.25 -13.35
N ALA A 213 11.30 -6.89 -12.67
CA ALA A 213 11.96 -7.72 -11.66
C ALA A 213 12.01 -6.96 -10.35
N ARG A 214 11.90 -7.68 -9.22
CA ARG A 214 12.04 -7.12 -7.87
C ARG A 214 12.86 -8.07 -6.99
N GLY A 215 13.48 -7.50 -5.97
CA GLY A 215 14.16 -8.25 -4.91
C GLY A 215 14.16 -7.46 -3.62
N GLU A 216 14.33 -8.15 -2.50
CA GLU A 216 14.34 -7.56 -1.16
C GLU A 216 15.38 -8.21 -0.26
N THR A 217 15.68 -7.50 0.82
CA THR A 217 16.38 -8.02 1.99
C THR A 217 15.69 -7.45 3.21
N ALA A 218 14.98 -8.30 3.94
CA ALA A 218 14.24 -7.90 5.13
C ALA A 218 14.98 -8.31 6.41
N SER A 219 14.86 -7.49 7.46
CA SER A 219 15.30 -7.87 8.80
C SER A 219 14.44 -9.03 9.34
N HIS A 220 15.06 -10.03 9.97
CA HIS A 220 14.44 -11.32 10.31
C HIS A 220 13.37 -11.27 11.43
N ASP A 221 13.08 -10.09 11.99
CA ASP A 221 12.14 -9.96 13.10
C ASP A 221 10.71 -9.80 12.57
N ARG A 222 10.09 -10.95 12.27
CA ARG A 222 8.66 -11.17 11.91
C ARG A 222 8.22 -10.91 10.45
N VAL A 223 9.09 -11.15 9.47
CA VAL A 223 8.62 -11.41 8.09
C VAL A 223 8.81 -12.89 7.79
N SER A 224 7.88 -13.72 8.24
CA SER A 224 7.58 -14.90 7.44
C SER A 224 6.79 -14.39 6.24
N ASP A 225 7.19 -14.78 5.03
CA ASP A 225 6.29 -14.86 3.87
C ASP A 225 6.30 -13.75 2.79
N LEU A 226 7.41 -13.04 2.56
CA LEU A 226 7.58 -12.19 1.37
C LEU A 226 8.59 -12.77 0.36
N GLN A 227 8.25 -13.87 -0.29
CA GLN A 227 8.92 -14.29 -1.54
C GLN A 227 7.90 -14.49 -2.65
N SER A 228 7.85 -13.54 -3.59
CA SER A 228 7.24 -13.80 -4.89
C SER A 228 8.06 -13.15 -6.01
N ALA A 229 8.61 -13.98 -6.90
CA ALA A 229 9.05 -13.56 -8.22
C ALA A 229 7.88 -13.74 -9.19
N THR A 230 7.19 -12.65 -9.56
CA THR A 230 6.11 -12.72 -10.55
C THR A 230 6.66 -12.36 -11.93
N TRP A 231 6.75 -13.35 -12.81
CA TRP A 231 6.89 -13.14 -14.24
C TRP A 231 5.51 -12.80 -14.80
N SER A 232 5.29 -11.57 -15.24
CA SER A 232 4.13 -11.21 -16.07
C SER A 232 4.63 -11.00 -17.49
N GLY A 233 4.25 -11.90 -18.39
CA GLY A 233 4.35 -11.72 -19.84
C GLY A 233 2.98 -11.38 -20.38
N PHE A 234 2.87 -10.25 -21.07
CA PHE A 234 1.83 -10.01 -22.06
C PHE A 234 2.45 -10.13 -23.45
#